data_AF-A0A4Y7TXT3-F1
#
_entry.id   AF-A0A4Y7TXT3-F1
#
_cell.length_a   1.000
_cell.length_b   1.000
_cell.length_c   1.000
_cell.angle_alpha   90.00
_cell.angle_beta   90.00
_cell.angle_gamma   90.00
#
_symmetry.space_group_name_H-M   'P 1'
#
loop_
_entity.id
_entity.type
_entity.pdbx_description
1 polymer ?
#
loop_
_entity_poly.entity_id
_entity_poly.type
_entity_poly.pdbx_seq_one_letter_code
_entity_poly.pdbx_strand_id
1 'polypeptide(L)'
;MQSPCPASSPSPSADDSSVGSPPRFWDSPTNSSDVVSSCRNWSPDDFDSPPKPLRLSTTTNHHLKSTPSPSRRKSSKKHSPEALLQIKYKVQMRARRQQCTERANRIKSLDNSPVNDHQLHVLRMVYDQITMYPPESWTAILAIVIRRSLKQVKNWFSNERQKNKDGAVEKLDTLEGDKVKFRPLAVNIKERWPGCPAQWSDEFFEEVVMIYDYMVLTHLRANDPSA
;
A
#
# COMPACT_ATOMS: atom_id res chain seq x y z
N MET A 1 -75.23 -19.81 -11.69
CA MET A 1 -75.69 -18.41 -11.69
C MET A 1 -74.69 -17.56 -12.47
N GLN A 2 -75.19 -16.51 -13.09
CA GLN A 2 -74.71 -15.81 -14.29
C GLN A 2 -73.32 -15.14 -14.17
N SER A 3 -72.51 -15.24 -15.23
CA SER A 3 -71.62 -14.16 -15.72
C SER A 3 -72.45 -13.26 -16.68
N PRO A 4 -72.05 -12.04 -17.13
CA PRO A 4 -70.74 -11.35 -17.08
C PRO A 4 -70.82 -9.81 -16.83
N CYS A 5 -69.68 -9.10 -16.77
CA CYS A 5 -69.27 -8.04 -17.72
C CYS A 5 -68.15 -7.12 -17.19
N PRO A 6 -67.24 -6.64 -18.08
CA PRO A 6 -66.09 -5.78 -17.79
C PRO A 6 -66.39 -4.29 -18.03
N ALA A 7 -65.52 -3.40 -17.56
CA ALA A 7 -65.48 -2.02 -18.05
C ALA A 7 -64.04 -1.46 -18.11
N SER A 8 -63.83 -0.74 -19.20
CA SER A 8 -62.58 -0.36 -19.83
C SER A 8 -61.92 0.92 -19.26
N SER A 9 -60.68 1.13 -19.73
CA SER A 9 -59.73 2.23 -19.56
C SER A 9 -60.30 3.67 -19.66
N PRO A 10 -59.52 4.70 -19.26
CA PRO A 10 -58.60 5.31 -20.24
C PRO A 10 -57.24 5.80 -19.66
N SER A 11 -56.18 5.62 -20.46
CA SER A 11 -55.04 6.56 -20.50
C SER A 11 -55.51 7.88 -21.13
N PRO A 12 -54.86 9.02 -20.84
CA PRO A 12 -53.97 9.56 -21.87
C PRO A 12 -52.78 10.40 -21.39
N SER A 13 -51.87 10.62 -22.35
CA SER A 13 -50.96 11.77 -22.57
C SER A 13 -49.80 11.90 -21.59
N ALA A 14 -48.53 11.68 -21.98
CA ALA A 14 -47.75 12.35 -23.04
C ALA A 14 -47.55 13.86 -22.77
N ASP A 15 -46.35 14.32 -23.12
CA ASP A 15 -45.76 15.65 -22.95
C ASP A 15 -44.92 15.80 -21.67
N ASP A 16 -43.71 16.36 -21.68
CA ASP A 16 -42.89 16.88 -22.77
C ASP A 16 -41.47 17.08 -22.21
N SER A 17 -40.50 16.91 -23.09
CA SER A 17 -39.15 17.47 -23.13
C SER A 17 -38.61 18.26 -21.92
N SER A 18 -37.45 17.82 -21.41
CA SER A 18 -36.32 18.76 -21.30
C SER A 18 -34.98 18.02 -21.32
N VAL A 19 -34.38 18.05 -22.50
CA VAL A 19 -32.95 17.90 -22.74
C VAL A 19 -32.18 18.87 -21.85
N GLY A 20 -31.23 18.39 -21.06
CA GLY A 20 -30.49 19.22 -20.11
C GLY A 20 -29.16 18.61 -19.70
N SER A 21 -28.20 18.55 -20.64
CA SER A 21 -26.77 18.37 -20.35
C SER A 21 -25.97 18.98 -21.50
N PRO A 22 -24.76 19.50 -21.26
CA PRO A 22 -24.29 20.35 -20.17
C PRO A 22 -23.67 21.65 -20.74
N PRO A 23 -23.47 22.73 -19.95
CA PRO A 23 -22.61 23.81 -20.39
C PRO A 23 -21.14 23.34 -20.38
N ARG A 24 -20.58 23.18 -21.59
CA ARG A 24 -19.14 23.11 -21.84
C ARG A 24 -18.53 24.48 -21.54
N PHE A 25 -17.99 24.65 -20.35
CA PHE A 25 -17.21 25.84 -20.01
C PHE A 25 -15.75 25.59 -20.41
N TRP A 26 -15.43 25.97 -21.65
CA TRP A 26 -14.06 26.22 -22.07
C TRP A 26 -13.71 27.64 -21.61
N ASP A 27 -13.04 27.76 -20.48
CA ASP A 27 -12.26 28.95 -20.16
C ASP A 27 -10.82 28.51 -19.91
N SER A 28 -10.02 28.65 -20.96
CA SER A 28 -8.58 28.80 -20.88
C SER A 28 -8.27 30.28 -21.01
N PRO A 29 -7.76 30.93 -19.95
CA PRO A 29 -6.88 32.07 -20.11
C PRO A 29 -5.44 31.55 -20.17
N THR A 30 -4.83 31.76 -21.32
CA THR A 30 -3.39 31.89 -21.50
C THR A 30 -2.82 32.85 -20.46
N ASN A 31 -1.90 32.36 -19.61
CA ASN A 31 -0.84 33.22 -19.09
C ASN A 31 0.48 32.46 -19.24
N SER A 32 1.08 32.72 -20.41
CA SER A 32 2.48 32.47 -20.70
C SER A 32 3.31 33.53 -19.97
N SER A 33 4.60 33.21 -19.78
CA SER A 33 5.70 34.10 -19.38
C SER A 33 6.11 34.09 -17.90
N ASP A 34 7.28 33.49 -17.70
CA ASP A 34 8.39 33.95 -16.87
C ASP A 34 8.41 33.59 -15.37
N VAL A 35 8.70 32.31 -15.10
CA VAL A 35 9.58 32.01 -13.96
C VAL A 35 11.02 32.25 -14.42
N VAL A 36 11.48 33.46 -14.14
CA VAL A 36 12.87 33.90 -14.30
C VAL A 36 13.79 32.89 -13.60
N SER A 37 14.52 32.12 -14.41
CA SER A 37 15.80 31.55 -14.04
C SER A 37 16.70 32.66 -13.53
N SER A 38 16.85 32.75 -12.21
CA SER A 38 17.88 33.60 -11.61
C SER A 38 19.24 32.93 -11.80
N CYS A 39 19.75 32.98 -13.04
CA CYS A 39 21.16 32.85 -13.31
C CYS A 39 21.88 33.95 -12.51
N ARG A 40 22.62 33.56 -11.48
CA ARG A 40 23.56 34.47 -10.83
C ARG A 40 24.60 34.89 -11.86
N ASN A 41 24.59 36.16 -12.20
CA ASN A 41 25.74 36.85 -12.77
C ASN A 41 26.91 36.69 -11.79
N TRP A 42 27.87 35.83 -12.14
CA TRP A 42 29.23 35.94 -11.66
C TRP A 42 30.03 36.63 -12.75
N SER A 43 30.48 37.85 -12.43
CA SER A 43 31.35 38.67 -13.27
C SER A 43 32.69 37.96 -13.47
N PRO A 44 33.27 38.03 -14.68
CA PRO A 44 34.60 37.51 -14.97
C PRO A 44 35.62 38.61 -14.70
N ASP A 45 36.43 38.46 -13.66
CA ASP A 45 37.76 39.06 -13.53
C ASP A 45 38.40 38.51 -12.25
N ASP A 46 39.24 37.48 -12.39
CA ASP A 46 40.57 37.41 -11.77
C ASP A 46 41.22 36.09 -12.17
N PHE A 47 41.86 36.12 -13.34
CA PHE A 47 42.93 35.20 -13.69
C PHE A 47 44.19 35.67 -12.96
N ASP A 48 44.49 35.10 -11.79
CA ASP A 48 45.87 34.70 -11.48
C ASP A 48 45.93 33.90 -10.17
N SER A 49 46.04 32.58 -10.28
CA SER A 49 46.68 31.78 -9.24
C SER A 49 47.18 30.44 -9.83
N PRO A 50 48.49 30.17 -9.77
CA PRO A 50 49.07 28.97 -10.36
C PRO A 50 48.67 27.68 -9.61
N PRO A 51 48.66 26.53 -10.31
CA PRO A 51 48.20 25.26 -9.75
C PRO A 51 49.14 24.75 -8.65
N LYS A 52 48.58 24.51 -7.47
CA LYS A 52 49.27 23.87 -6.34
C LYS A 52 49.45 22.36 -6.62
N PRO A 53 50.66 21.81 -6.59
CA PRO A 53 50.87 20.38 -6.79
C PRO A 53 50.40 19.54 -5.60
N LEU A 54 49.80 18.39 -5.92
CA LEU A 54 49.37 17.33 -4.99
C LEU A 54 50.55 16.86 -4.15
N ARG A 55 50.55 17.19 -2.84
CA ARG A 55 51.49 16.64 -1.88
C ARG A 55 51.08 15.23 -1.47
N LEU A 56 51.88 14.28 -1.92
CA LEU A 56 52.08 12.97 -1.30
C LEU A 56 52.44 13.15 0.19
N SER A 57 51.83 12.34 1.05
CA SER A 57 52.33 12.10 2.41
C SER A 57 52.07 10.65 2.79
N THR A 58 53.04 9.82 2.44
CA THR A 58 53.51 8.70 3.25
C THR A 58 53.76 9.19 4.67
N THR A 59 53.15 8.55 5.68
CA THR A 59 53.63 8.62 7.05
C THR A 59 53.72 7.23 7.66
N THR A 60 54.84 7.07 8.33
CA THR A 60 55.50 5.87 8.84
C THR A 60 55.02 5.53 10.25
N ASN A 61 55.21 4.27 10.62
CA ASN A 61 54.89 3.64 11.90
C ASN A 61 55.27 4.44 13.16
N HIS A 62 54.34 4.49 14.13
CA HIS A 62 54.69 4.51 15.55
C HIS A 62 54.01 3.35 16.28
N HIS A 63 54.86 2.44 16.76
CA HIS A 63 54.56 1.43 17.75
C HIS A 63 54.08 2.09 19.05
N LEU A 64 52.86 1.76 19.49
CA LEU A 64 52.52 1.76 20.90
C LEU A 64 51.91 0.40 21.26
N LYS A 65 52.76 -0.40 21.93
CA LYS A 65 52.38 -1.62 22.63
C LYS A 65 51.33 -1.27 23.68
N SER A 66 50.08 -1.65 23.44
CA SER A 66 49.09 -1.80 24.50
C SER A 66 48.77 -3.29 24.64
N THR A 67 48.99 -3.76 25.86
CA THR A 67 48.82 -5.13 26.33
C THR A 67 47.41 -5.68 26.01
N PRO A 68 47.28 -6.90 25.50
CA PRO A 68 45.98 -7.56 25.39
C PRO A 68 45.55 -8.01 26.79
N SER A 69 44.63 -7.28 27.42
CA SER A 69 43.90 -7.79 28.58
C SER A 69 43.01 -8.96 28.14
N PRO A 70 43.20 -10.19 28.67
CA PRO A 70 42.34 -11.31 28.34
C PRO A 70 41.22 -11.39 29.39
N SER A 71 40.16 -10.58 29.26
CA SER A 71 38.99 -10.76 30.13
C SER A 71 37.69 -10.18 29.57
N ARG A 72 37.02 -10.99 28.76
CA ARG A 72 35.64 -11.48 29.00
C ARG A 72 35.18 -12.25 27.77
N ARG A 73 35.37 -13.56 27.81
CA ARG A 73 34.55 -14.50 27.02
C ARG A 73 33.11 -14.35 27.51
N LYS A 74 32.33 -13.44 26.92
CA LYS A 74 30.88 -13.44 27.08
C LYS A 74 30.29 -14.51 26.17
N SER A 75 30.13 -15.68 26.78
CA SER A 75 29.13 -16.71 26.54
C SER A 75 28.82 -17.09 25.10
N SER A 76 29.28 -18.28 24.75
CA SER A 76 28.78 -19.20 23.74
C SER A 76 27.29 -19.56 23.91
N LYS A 77 26.37 -18.59 23.89
CA LYS A 77 24.90 -18.82 23.80
C LYS A 77 24.40 -18.88 22.35
N LYS A 78 25.24 -19.32 21.40
CA LYS A 78 24.91 -19.38 19.97
C LYS A 78 24.23 -20.68 19.52
N HIS A 79 23.87 -21.58 20.43
CA HIS A 79 23.35 -22.90 20.08
C HIS A 79 22.14 -23.32 20.93
N SER A 80 21.26 -22.38 21.32
CA SER A 80 19.94 -22.81 21.78
C SER A 80 19.18 -23.40 20.57
N PRO A 81 18.62 -24.62 20.67
CA PRO A 81 17.76 -25.18 19.63
C PRO A 81 16.64 -24.21 19.22
N GLU A 82 16.13 -23.42 20.18
CA GLU A 82 15.10 -22.41 19.95
C GLU A 82 15.57 -21.27 19.05
N ALA A 83 16.81 -20.80 19.22
CA ALA A 83 17.37 -19.76 18.36
C ALA A 83 17.52 -20.25 16.91
N LEU A 84 17.86 -21.53 16.71
CA LEU A 84 17.92 -22.13 15.38
C LEU A 84 16.53 -22.24 14.74
N LEU A 85 15.49 -22.59 15.51
CA LEU A 85 14.11 -22.61 15.02
C LEU A 85 13.64 -21.22 14.59
N GLN A 86 13.91 -20.19 15.38
CA GLN A 86 13.57 -18.81 15.04
C GLN A 86 14.29 -18.33 13.77
N ILE A 87 15.57 -18.70 13.59
CA ILE A 87 16.32 -18.37 12.37
C ILE A 87 15.70 -19.06 11.16
N LYS A 88 15.39 -20.37 11.26
CA LYS A 88 14.75 -21.12 10.17
C LYS A 88 13.40 -20.51 9.78
N TYR A 89 12.57 -20.19 10.77
CA TYR A 89 11.28 -19.52 10.56
C TYR A 89 11.45 -18.19 9.82
N LYS A 90 12.38 -17.32 10.26
CA LYS A 90 12.66 -16.04 9.60
C LYS A 90 13.12 -16.21 8.16
N VAL A 91 13.98 -17.19 7.88
CA VAL A 91 14.44 -17.50 6.51
C VAL A 91 13.28 -17.97 5.64
N GLN A 92 12.45 -18.87 6.15
CA GLN A 92 11.27 -19.37 5.44
C GLN A 92 10.28 -18.25 5.11
N MET A 93 9.98 -17.38 6.08
CA MET A 93 9.06 -16.25 5.88
C MET A 93 9.62 -15.25 4.87
N ARG A 94 10.92 -14.96 4.90
CA ARG A 94 11.56 -14.12 3.87
C ARG A 94 11.41 -14.72 2.47
N ALA A 95 11.64 -16.02 2.34
CA ALA A 95 11.49 -16.71 1.05
C ALA A 95 10.04 -16.65 0.55
N ARG A 96 9.06 -16.89 1.42
CA ARG A 96 7.62 -16.77 1.08
C ARG A 96 7.26 -15.36 0.63
N ARG A 97 7.71 -14.33 1.37
CA ARG A 97 7.47 -12.92 1.01
C ARG A 97 8.07 -12.58 -0.35
N GLN A 98 9.29 -13.04 -0.63
CA GLN A 98 9.92 -12.82 -1.91
C GLN A 98 9.12 -13.48 -3.05
N GLN A 99 8.67 -14.72 -2.87
CA GLN A 99 7.81 -15.40 -3.85
C GLN A 99 6.48 -14.65 -4.07
N CYS A 100 5.86 -14.14 -3.01
CA CYS A 100 4.64 -13.33 -3.11
C CYS A 100 4.89 -12.06 -3.92
N THR A 101 5.95 -11.32 -3.60
CA THR A 101 6.32 -10.11 -4.34
C THR A 101 6.62 -10.41 -5.81
N GLU A 102 7.37 -11.48 -6.10
CA GLU A 102 7.66 -11.91 -7.47
C GLU A 102 6.37 -12.27 -8.22
N ARG A 103 5.45 -13.00 -7.58
CA ARG A 103 4.15 -13.34 -8.17
C ARG A 103 3.31 -12.08 -8.44
N ALA A 104 3.26 -11.15 -7.50
CA ALA A 104 2.56 -9.88 -7.65
C ALA A 104 3.14 -9.04 -8.81
N ASN A 105 4.47 -9.02 -8.97
CA ASN A 105 5.14 -8.31 -10.05
C ASN A 105 4.88 -8.92 -11.44
N ARG A 106 4.53 -10.20 -11.53
CA ARG A 106 4.17 -10.86 -12.80
C ARG A 106 2.76 -10.49 -13.28
N ILE A 107 1.93 -9.86 -12.43
CA ILE A 107 0.58 -9.44 -12.81
C ILE A 107 0.69 -8.26 -13.77
N LYS A 108 0.44 -8.54 -15.05
CA LYS A 108 0.33 -7.52 -16.09
C LYS A 108 -1.11 -7.00 -16.11
N SER A 109 -1.34 -5.87 -15.44
CA SER A 109 -2.57 -5.09 -15.61
C SER A 109 -2.29 -3.90 -16.52
N LEU A 110 -3.32 -3.40 -17.21
CA LEU A 110 -3.21 -2.15 -17.96
C LEU A 110 -2.83 -1.03 -16.98
N ASP A 111 -1.68 -0.42 -17.22
CA ASP A 111 -1.25 0.77 -16.49
C ASP A 111 -2.33 1.85 -16.64
N ASN A 112 -2.67 2.49 -15.53
CA ASN A 112 -3.72 3.54 -15.44
C ASN A 112 -5.17 3.08 -15.64
N SER A 113 -5.46 1.78 -15.74
CA SER A 113 -6.84 1.29 -15.64
C SER A 113 -7.41 1.60 -14.25
N PRO A 114 -8.62 2.20 -14.16
CA PRO A 114 -9.27 2.43 -12.88
C PRO A 114 -9.55 1.09 -12.18
N VAL A 115 -9.53 1.15 -10.86
CA VAL A 115 -9.92 0.02 -10.00
C VAL A 115 -11.43 -0.20 -10.15
N ASN A 116 -11.86 -1.44 -10.34
CA ASN A 116 -13.29 -1.79 -10.42
C ASN A 116 -13.92 -1.68 -9.01
N ASP A 117 -15.25 -1.54 -8.92
CA ASP A 117 -15.99 -1.42 -7.66
C ASP A 117 -15.67 -2.56 -6.70
N HIS A 118 -15.66 -3.82 -7.18
CA HIS A 118 -15.25 -4.98 -6.38
C HIS A 118 -13.88 -4.78 -5.70
N GLN A 119 -12.88 -4.42 -6.51
CA GLN A 119 -11.51 -4.25 -6.05
C GLN A 119 -11.39 -3.04 -5.11
N LEU A 120 -12.18 -1.99 -5.36
CA LEU A 120 -12.25 -0.79 -4.53
C LEU A 120 -12.78 -1.13 -3.13
N HIS A 121 -13.82 -1.98 -3.02
CA HIS A 121 -14.36 -2.41 -1.72
C HIS A 121 -13.30 -3.14 -0.89
N VAL A 122 -12.49 -4.01 -1.50
CA VAL A 122 -11.41 -4.73 -0.79
C VAL A 122 -10.33 -3.76 -0.33
N LEU A 123 -9.89 -2.85 -1.21
CA LEU A 123 -8.88 -1.84 -0.85
C LEU A 123 -9.38 -0.90 0.27
N ARG A 124 -10.64 -0.50 0.23
CA ARG A 124 -11.30 0.30 1.28
C ARG A 124 -11.35 -0.43 2.61
N MET A 125 -11.77 -1.71 2.61
CA MET A 125 -11.79 -2.51 3.83
C MET A 125 -10.43 -2.52 4.50
N VAL A 126 -9.34 -2.76 3.75
CA VAL A 126 -8.00 -2.73 4.34
C VAL A 126 -7.64 -1.33 4.85
N TYR A 127 -7.89 -0.29 4.07
CA TYR A 127 -7.52 1.08 4.45
C TYR A 127 -8.27 1.59 5.69
N ASP A 128 -9.57 1.35 5.76
CA ASP A 128 -10.46 1.89 6.78
C ASP A 128 -10.43 1.04 8.05
N GLN A 129 -10.31 -0.30 7.92
CA GLN A 129 -10.45 -1.22 9.04
C GLN A 129 -9.14 -1.85 9.52
N ILE A 130 -8.12 -1.95 8.65
CA ILE A 130 -6.87 -2.64 8.98
C ILE A 130 -5.70 -1.67 9.10
N THR A 131 -5.27 -1.05 8.01
CA THR A 131 -4.12 -0.15 8.00
C THR A 131 -4.11 0.76 6.78
N MET A 132 -3.73 2.03 7.00
CA MET A 132 -3.44 2.98 5.91
C MET A 132 -2.04 2.78 5.30
N TYR A 133 -1.18 2.02 5.98
CA TYR A 133 0.23 1.84 5.66
C TYR A 133 0.57 0.34 5.61
N PRO A 134 -0.03 -0.41 4.67
CA PRO A 134 0.28 -1.82 4.56
C PRO A 134 1.77 -2.02 4.28
N PRO A 135 2.44 -2.98 4.95
CA PRO A 135 3.80 -3.36 4.61
C PRO A 135 3.87 -3.93 3.20
N GLU A 136 5.08 -4.06 2.67
CA GLU A 136 5.28 -4.53 1.30
C GLU A 136 4.73 -5.95 1.07
N SER A 137 4.90 -6.86 2.04
CA SER A 137 4.34 -8.21 1.98
C SER A 137 2.81 -8.18 1.81
N TRP A 138 2.12 -7.37 2.60
CA TRP A 138 0.66 -7.24 2.55
C TRP A 138 0.20 -6.56 1.27
N THR A 139 0.97 -5.60 0.77
CA THR A 139 0.68 -4.96 -0.52
C THR A 139 0.80 -5.96 -1.67
N ALA A 140 1.77 -6.89 -1.62
CA ALA A 140 1.91 -7.97 -2.58
C ALA A 140 0.77 -8.98 -2.49
N ILE A 141 0.36 -9.36 -1.28
CA ILE A 141 -0.82 -10.21 -1.06
C ILE A 141 -2.07 -9.56 -1.66
N LEU A 142 -2.31 -8.28 -1.37
CA LEU A 142 -3.45 -7.53 -1.92
C LEU A 142 -3.46 -7.54 -3.45
N ALA A 143 -2.30 -7.25 -4.06
CA ALA A 143 -2.13 -7.26 -5.51
C ALA A 143 -2.51 -8.61 -6.12
N ILE A 144 -2.13 -9.71 -5.48
CA ILE A 144 -2.48 -11.08 -5.90
C ILE A 144 -3.98 -11.32 -5.78
N VAL A 145 -4.58 -11.01 -4.63
CA VAL A 145 -6.00 -11.30 -4.36
C VAL A 145 -6.91 -10.54 -5.33
N ILE A 146 -6.74 -9.22 -5.44
CA ILE A 146 -7.60 -8.38 -6.29
C ILE A 146 -7.19 -8.39 -7.78
N ARG A 147 -6.13 -9.15 -8.11
CA ARG A 147 -5.55 -9.29 -9.45
C ARG A 147 -5.19 -7.95 -10.11
N ARG A 148 -4.51 -7.09 -9.36
CA ARG A 148 -3.98 -5.80 -9.85
C ARG A 148 -2.48 -5.74 -9.68
N SER A 149 -1.80 -4.93 -10.49
CA SER A 149 -0.35 -4.79 -10.38
C SER A 149 0.02 -4.19 -9.03
N LEU A 150 1.17 -4.62 -8.51
CA LEU A 150 1.70 -4.13 -7.23
C LEU A 150 1.82 -2.60 -7.21
N LYS A 151 2.23 -2.00 -8.33
CA LYS A 151 2.35 -0.56 -8.49
C LYS A 151 1.00 0.15 -8.34
N GLN A 152 -0.07 -0.38 -8.93
CA GLN A 152 -1.41 0.19 -8.80
C GLN A 152 -1.90 0.19 -7.36
N VAL A 153 -1.68 -0.90 -6.62
CA VAL A 153 -2.04 -0.98 -5.21
C VAL A 153 -1.26 0.05 -4.38
N LYS A 154 0.07 0.11 -4.54
CA LYS A 154 0.92 1.11 -3.86
C LYS A 154 0.45 2.55 -4.13
N ASN A 155 0.16 2.87 -5.39
CA ASN A 155 -0.31 4.19 -5.81
C ASN A 155 -1.69 4.50 -5.21
N TRP A 156 -2.60 3.53 -5.20
CA TRP A 156 -3.93 3.71 -4.62
C TRP A 156 -3.84 4.11 -3.15
N PHE A 157 -3.10 3.36 -2.33
CA PHE A 157 -2.90 3.70 -0.90
C PHE A 157 -2.21 5.06 -0.73
N SER A 158 -1.27 5.41 -1.59
CA SER A 158 -0.62 6.72 -1.55
C SER A 158 -1.61 7.86 -1.80
N ASN A 159 -2.40 7.76 -2.86
CA ASN A 159 -3.42 8.75 -3.20
C ASN A 159 -4.48 8.84 -2.09
N GLU A 160 -4.87 7.71 -1.52
CA GLU A 160 -5.90 7.67 -0.49
C GLU A 160 -5.45 8.36 0.80
N ARG A 161 -4.18 8.25 1.18
CA ARG A 161 -3.58 9.01 2.30
C ARG A 161 -3.43 10.52 2.02
N GLN A 162 -3.28 10.90 0.75
CA GLN A 162 -3.22 12.32 0.39
C GLN A 162 -4.61 12.97 0.47
N LYS A 163 -5.64 12.23 0.07
CA LYS A 163 -7.05 12.65 0.16
C LYS A 163 -7.53 12.67 1.62
N ASN A 164 -7.26 11.59 2.35
CA ASN A 164 -7.68 11.44 3.75
C ASN A 164 -6.44 11.44 4.63
N LYS A 165 -6.20 12.57 5.28
CA LYS A 165 -5.02 12.77 6.15
C LYS A 165 -5.25 12.29 7.58
N ASP A 166 -6.50 11.96 7.92
CA ASP A 166 -6.93 11.72 9.29
C ASP A 166 -7.15 10.24 9.58
N GLY A 167 -6.95 9.89 10.85
CA GLY A 167 -7.12 8.52 11.29
C GLY A 167 -6.39 8.18 12.57
N ALA A 168 -7.12 7.67 13.56
CA ALA A 168 -6.50 6.99 14.68
C ALA A 168 -5.71 5.78 14.16
N VAL A 169 -4.45 5.66 14.62
CA VAL A 169 -3.59 4.52 14.33
C VAL A 169 -2.82 4.10 15.57
N GLU A 170 -2.66 2.80 15.73
CA GLU A 170 -1.88 2.18 16.80
C GLU A 170 -0.72 1.39 16.20
N LYS A 171 0.45 1.46 16.82
CA LYS A 171 1.64 0.76 16.33
C LYS A 171 1.75 -0.58 17.02
N LEU A 172 1.70 -1.66 16.26
CA LEU A 172 1.90 -3.01 16.75
C LEU A 172 2.89 -3.75 15.85
N ASP A 173 3.56 -4.74 16.44
CA ASP A 173 4.46 -5.63 15.70
C ASP A 173 3.66 -6.84 15.19
N THR A 174 3.86 -7.21 13.93
CA THR A 174 3.33 -8.46 13.37
C THR A 174 4.14 -9.66 13.88
N LEU A 175 3.62 -10.87 13.64
CA LEU A 175 4.31 -12.12 13.97
C LEU A 175 5.68 -12.25 13.25
N GLU A 176 5.81 -11.64 12.08
CA GLU A 176 7.05 -11.58 11.31
C GLU A 176 8.02 -10.49 11.79
N GLY A 177 7.57 -9.62 12.71
CA GLY A 177 8.34 -8.54 13.29
C GLY A 177 8.26 -7.21 12.54
N ASP A 178 7.27 -7.03 11.66
CA ASP A 178 7.05 -5.74 11.00
C ASP A 178 6.28 -4.79 11.90
N LYS A 179 6.71 -3.52 11.95
CA LYS A 179 6.00 -2.47 12.68
C LYS A 179 4.90 -1.90 11.82
N VAL A 180 3.64 -2.25 12.09
CA VAL A 180 2.49 -1.82 11.29
C VAL A 180 1.63 -0.83 12.08
N LYS A 181 1.09 0.16 11.38
CA LYS A 181 0.16 1.15 11.92
C LYS A 181 -1.27 0.65 11.70
N PHE A 182 -1.85 0.02 12.71
CA PHE A 182 -3.18 -0.55 12.66
C PHE A 182 -4.27 0.49 12.95
N ARG A 183 -5.43 0.29 12.33
CA ARG A 183 -6.68 0.94 12.72
C ARG A 183 -7.21 0.31 14.02
N PRO A 184 -7.95 1.04 14.87
CA PRO A 184 -8.48 0.51 16.12
C PRO A 184 -9.30 -0.79 15.95
N LEU A 185 -10.05 -0.91 14.84
CA LEU A 185 -10.83 -2.11 14.54
C LEU A 185 -9.96 -3.38 14.37
N ALA A 186 -8.77 -3.25 13.79
CA ALA A 186 -7.85 -4.38 13.62
C ALA A 186 -7.07 -4.73 14.89
N VAL A 187 -6.89 -3.78 15.81
CA VAL A 187 -6.30 -4.05 17.13
C VAL A 187 -7.27 -4.87 17.97
N ASN A 188 -8.54 -4.47 18.00
CA ASN A 188 -9.57 -5.09 18.83
C ASN A 188 -10.24 -6.30 18.16
N ILE A 189 -9.59 -6.91 17.16
CA ILE A 189 -10.18 -8.01 16.39
C ILE A 189 -10.51 -9.22 17.28
N LYS A 190 -9.73 -9.45 18.35
CA LYS A 190 -10.00 -10.50 19.34
C LYS A 190 -11.29 -10.29 20.12
N GLU A 191 -11.58 -9.06 20.49
CA GLU A 191 -12.80 -8.72 21.25
C GLU A 191 -14.03 -8.97 20.38
N ARG A 192 -13.88 -8.76 19.06
CA ARG A 192 -14.94 -8.93 18.09
C ARG A 192 -15.10 -10.38 17.61
N TRP A 193 -14.03 -11.15 17.56
CA TRP A 193 -13.99 -12.51 17.02
C TRP A 193 -13.26 -13.47 17.98
N PRO A 194 -14.00 -14.17 18.86
CA PRO A 194 -13.42 -15.16 19.76
C PRO A 194 -12.87 -16.34 18.94
N GLY A 195 -11.55 -16.50 18.95
CA GLY A 195 -10.82 -17.48 18.14
C GLY A 195 -9.82 -16.87 17.15
N CYS A 196 -9.84 -15.54 16.97
CA CYS A 196 -8.83 -14.89 16.14
C CYS A 196 -7.41 -14.99 16.74
N PRO A 197 -6.36 -15.07 15.91
CA PRO A 197 -4.99 -15.14 16.34
C PRO A 197 -4.57 -14.01 17.27
N ALA A 198 -3.49 -14.27 18.03
CA ALA A 198 -3.01 -13.30 19.00
C ALA A 198 -2.47 -12.01 18.39
N GLN A 199 -1.90 -12.14 17.20
CA GLN A 199 -1.16 -11.13 16.48
C GLN A 199 -1.46 -11.29 15.00
N TRP A 200 -1.36 -10.19 14.27
CA TRP A 200 -1.43 -10.20 12.82
C TRP A 200 -0.18 -10.88 12.25
N SER A 201 -0.39 -11.69 11.22
CA SER A 201 0.64 -12.33 10.42
C SER A 201 0.33 -12.11 8.93
N ASP A 202 1.30 -12.37 8.05
CA ASP A 202 1.05 -12.35 6.60
C ASP A 202 -0.07 -13.34 6.22
N GLU A 203 -0.10 -14.51 6.86
CA GLU A 203 -1.07 -15.57 6.57
C GLU A 203 -2.48 -15.22 7.03
N PHE A 204 -2.61 -14.72 8.26
CA PHE A 204 -3.90 -14.28 8.77
C PHE A 204 -4.44 -13.09 7.97
N PHE A 205 -3.56 -12.16 7.57
CA PHE A 205 -3.94 -11.07 6.69
C PHE A 205 -4.43 -11.56 5.32
N GLU A 206 -3.73 -12.51 4.71
CA GLU A 206 -4.14 -13.13 3.44
C GLU A 206 -5.53 -13.77 3.53
N GLU A 207 -5.79 -14.56 4.58
CA GLU A 207 -7.08 -15.19 4.83
C GLU A 207 -8.21 -14.17 4.96
N VAL A 208 -8.03 -13.14 5.80
CA VAL A 208 -9.01 -12.08 6.02
C VAL A 208 -9.36 -11.39 4.70
N VAL A 209 -8.36 -11.05 3.89
CA VAL A 209 -8.56 -10.37 2.61
C VAL A 209 -9.23 -11.30 1.60
N MET A 210 -8.85 -12.58 1.53
CA MET A 210 -9.48 -13.55 0.63
C MET A 210 -10.94 -13.82 0.98
N ILE A 211 -11.26 -13.98 2.27
CA ILE A 211 -12.64 -14.18 2.73
C ILE A 211 -13.48 -12.94 2.36
N TYR A 212 -12.97 -11.74 2.63
CA TYR A 212 -13.67 -10.52 2.30
C TYR A 212 -13.85 -10.33 0.80
N ASP A 213 -12.82 -10.60 -0.01
CA ASP A 213 -12.88 -10.56 -1.47
C ASP A 213 -14.01 -11.46 -2.01
N TYR A 214 -14.11 -12.69 -1.48
CA TYR A 214 -15.19 -13.62 -1.81
C TYR A 214 -16.57 -13.09 -1.38
N MET A 215 -16.68 -12.51 -0.18
CA MET A 215 -17.93 -11.92 0.30
C MET A 215 -18.39 -10.75 -0.59
N VAL A 216 -17.47 -9.91 -1.07
CA VAL A 216 -17.82 -8.82 -1.99
C VAL A 216 -18.27 -9.38 -3.33
N LEU A 217 -17.57 -10.38 -3.89
CA LEU A 217 -17.97 -11.00 -5.15
C LEU A 217 -19.37 -11.63 -5.09
N THR A 218 -19.70 -12.29 -3.97
CA THR A 218 -21.01 -12.91 -3.77
C THR A 218 -22.11 -11.87 -3.60
N HIS A 219 -21.88 -10.80 -2.84
CA HIS A 219 -22.84 -9.71 -2.70
C HIS A 219 -23.09 -8.98 -4.01
N LEU A 220 -22.04 -8.67 -4.78
CA LEU A 220 -22.20 -7.99 -6.07
C LEU A 220 -22.96 -8.84 -7.08
N ARG A 221 -22.74 -10.17 -7.09
CA ARG A 221 -23.50 -11.09 -7.95
C ARG A 221 -24.99 -11.15 -7.56
N ALA A 222 -25.30 -11.15 -6.26
CA ALA A 222 -26.68 -11.21 -5.79
C ALA A 222 -27.48 -9.94 -6.11
N ASN A 223 -26.79 -8.80 -6.28
CA ASN A 223 -27.38 -7.50 -6.53
C ASN A 223 -27.38 -7.10 -8.02
N ASP A 224 -26.86 -7.94 -8.91
CA ASP A 224 -26.95 -7.72 -10.36
C ASP A 224 -28.12 -8.54 -10.93
N PRO A 225 -29.30 -7.94 -11.18
CA PRO A 225 -30.48 -8.64 -11.67
C PRO A 225 -30.34 -9.12 -13.13
N SER A 226 -29.17 -8.91 -13.75
CA SER A 226 -28.89 -9.15 -15.17
C SER A 226 -28.03 -10.40 -15.42
N ALA A 227 -27.61 -11.11 -14.36
CA ALA A 227 -26.69 -12.26 -14.42
C ALA A 227 -27.40 -13.62 -14.46
#